data_AF-A0A7D7ZUR8-F1
#
_entry.id   AF-A0A7D7ZUR8-F1
#
_cell.length_a   1.000
_cell.length_b   1.000
_cell.length_c   1.000
_cell.angle_alpha   90.00
_cell.angle_beta   90.00
_cell.angle_gamma   90.00
#
_symmetry.space_group_name_H-M   'P 1'
#
loop_
_entity.id
_entity.type
_entity.pdbx_description
1 polymer ?
#
loop_
_entity_poly.entity_id
_entity_poly.type
_entity_poly.pdbx_seq_one_letter_code
_entity_poly.pdbx_strand_id
1 'polypeptide(L)'
;MKHLLFIILCFVLLSCKAQDKIKIVDVEKSNFKKYVLCQCMYKGVPIKDSLLRAEGSAGMYVQMGNYDIEHYEKAIDFIDEYLKKAKAKYKSKVNANLTIAKCIDLYESKELDIFIKDLKEP
;
A
#
# COMPACT_ATOMS: atom_id res chain seq x y z
N MET A 1 -18.30 -50.75 -2.02
CA MET A 1 -18.10 -49.69 -3.05
C MET A 1 -18.86 -48.39 -2.74
N LYS A 2 -20.14 -48.42 -2.32
CA LYS A 2 -20.89 -47.21 -1.91
C LYS A 2 -20.23 -46.38 -0.78
N HIS A 3 -19.67 -47.04 0.23
CA HIS A 3 -18.98 -46.36 1.34
C HIS A 3 -17.62 -45.74 0.93
N LEU A 4 -16.94 -46.32 -0.06
CA LEU A 4 -15.67 -45.79 -0.57
C LEU A 4 -15.89 -44.49 -1.38
N LEU A 5 -17.01 -44.42 -2.11
CA LEU A 5 -17.45 -43.23 -2.84
C LEU A 5 -17.83 -42.07 -1.89
N PHE A 6 -18.37 -42.39 -0.72
CA PHE A 6 -18.77 -41.40 0.28
C PHE A 6 -17.54 -40.76 1.00
N ILE A 7 -16.49 -41.55 1.23
CA ILE A 7 -15.24 -41.07 1.86
C ILE A 7 -14.48 -40.11 0.94
N ILE A 8 -14.47 -40.38 -0.38
CA ILE A 8 -13.84 -39.50 -1.37
C ILE A 8 -14.60 -38.17 -1.49
N LEU A 9 -15.93 -38.19 -1.39
CA LEU A 9 -16.76 -36.98 -1.44
C LEU A 9 -16.54 -36.07 -0.21
N CYS A 10 -16.34 -36.64 0.98
CA CYS A 10 -16.02 -35.87 2.19
C CYS A 10 -14.63 -35.21 2.14
N PHE A 11 -13.64 -35.85 1.51
CA PHE A 11 -12.28 -35.31 1.43
C PHE A 11 -12.16 -34.04 0.57
N VAL A 12 -13.05 -33.84 -0.42
CA VAL A 12 -13.05 -32.66 -1.28
C VAL A 12 -13.55 -31.40 -0.56
N LEU A 13 -14.40 -31.55 0.47
CA LEU A 13 -15.01 -30.41 1.18
C LEU A 13 -14.12 -29.82 2.29
N LEU A 14 -13.02 -30.49 2.66
CA LEU A 14 -12.14 -30.06 3.77
C LEU A 14 -10.96 -29.17 3.34
N SER A 15 -10.72 -28.99 2.03
CA SER A 15 -9.50 -28.34 1.53
C SER A 15 -9.56 -26.81 1.35
N CYS A 16 -10.61 -26.11 1.82
CA CYS A 16 -10.87 -24.71 1.40
C CYS A 16 -10.91 -23.68 2.56
N LYS A 17 -9.88 -23.60 3.41
CA LYS A 17 -9.81 -22.53 4.45
C LYS A 17 -8.48 -21.77 4.56
N ALA A 18 -7.42 -22.18 3.87
CA ALA A 18 -6.10 -21.54 3.99
C ALA A 18 -5.82 -20.45 2.92
N GLN A 19 -6.54 -20.45 1.79
CA GLN A 19 -6.31 -19.50 0.70
C GLN A 19 -6.87 -18.09 0.96
N ASP A 20 -7.88 -17.95 1.82
CA ASP A 20 -8.57 -16.67 2.02
C ASP A 20 -7.73 -15.68 2.83
N LYS A 21 -6.99 -16.15 3.87
CA LYS A 21 -6.11 -15.29 4.66
C LYS A 21 -5.01 -14.63 3.83
N ILE A 22 -4.34 -15.41 2.97
CA ILE A 22 -3.24 -14.89 2.13
C ILE A 22 -3.76 -13.82 1.17
N LYS A 23 -4.93 -14.04 0.56
CA LYS A 23 -5.55 -13.06 -0.34
C LYS A 23 -5.95 -11.77 0.39
N ILE A 24 -6.46 -11.86 1.62
CA ILE A 24 -6.83 -10.68 2.42
C ILE A 24 -5.59 -9.85 2.75
N VAL A 25 -4.51 -10.48 3.25
CA VAL A 25 -3.24 -9.80 3.57
C VAL A 25 -2.65 -9.12 2.34
N ASP A 26 -2.69 -9.77 1.17
CA ASP A 26 -2.20 -9.17 -0.08
C ASP A 26 -3.04 -7.96 -0.52
N VAL A 27 -4.36 -7.99 -0.33
CA VAL A 27 -5.26 -6.87 -0.65
C VAL A 27 -5.06 -5.70 0.31
N GLU A 28 -4.93 -5.97 1.61
CA GLU A 28 -4.68 -4.94 2.64
C GLU A 28 -3.35 -4.23 2.38
N LYS A 29 -2.28 -4.99 2.18
CA LYS A 29 -0.97 -4.44 1.80
C LYS A 29 -1.07 -3.61 0.52
N SER A 30 -1.78 -4.11 -0.50
CA SER A 30 -1.99 -3.39 -1.76
C SER A 30 -2.70 -2.05 -1.56
N ASN A 31 -3.77 -2.01 -0.77
CA ASN A 31 -4.51 -0.79 -0.46
C ASN A 31 -3.65 0.20 0.34
N PHE A 32 -2.88 -0.28 1.32
CA PHE A 32 -1.97 0.55 2.09
C PHE A 32 -0.86 1.15 1.22
N LYS A 33 -0.30 0.38 0.27
CA LYS A 33 0.67 0.91 -0.70
C LYS A 33 0.05 2.02 -1.57
N LYS A 34 -1.20 1.86 -1.99
CA LYS A 34 -1.91 2.89 -2.78
C LYS A 34 -2.22 4.15 -1.94
N TYR A 35 -2.57 3.99 -0.66
CA TYR A 35 -2.66 5.11 0.28
C TYR A 35 -1.35 5.91 0.31
N VAL A 36 -0.22 5.22 0.50
CA VAL A 36 1.12 5.84 0.55
C VAL A 36 1.44 6.57 -0.75
N LEU A 37 1.12 5.98 -1.90
CA LEU A 37 1.31 6.59 -3.21
C LEU A 37 0.52 7.91 -3.35
N CYS A 38 -0.77 7.90 -3.02
CA CYS A 38 -1.63 9.09 -3.06
C CYS A 38 -1.10 10.18 -2.13
N GLN A 39 -0.75 9.84 -0.90
CA GLN A 39 -0.22 10.80 0.08
C GLN A 39 1.15 11.35 -0.30
N CYS A 40 2.04 10.51 -0.86
CA CYS A 40 3.32 10.97 -1.37
C CYS A 40 3.15 12.02 -2.47
N MET A 41 2.22 11.79 -3.40
CA MET A 41 1.93 12.75 -4.46
C MET A 41 1.35 14.05 -3.89
N TYR A 42 0.40 13.96 -2.97
CA TYR A 42 -0.17 15.12 -2.27
C TYR A 42 0.91 15.98 -1.59
N LYS A 43 1.81 15.35 -0.84
CA LYS A 43 2.82 16.05 -0.04
C LYS A 43 3.98 16.58 -0.87
N GLY A 44 4.40 15.84 -1.89
CA GLY A 44 5.56 16.21 -2.70
C GLY A 44 5.26 17.23 -3.80
N VAL A 45 4.00 17.42 -4.18
CA VAL A 45 3.62 18.38 -5.24
C VAL A 45 3.48 19.80 -4.66
N PRO A 46 4.02 20.84 -5.34
CA PRO A 46 3.94 22.22 -4.88
C PRO A 46 2.50 22.67 -4.61
N ILE A 47 2.32 23.54 -3.60
CA ILE A 47 0.98 24.00 -3.15
C ILE A 47 0.17 24.65 -4.29
N LYS A 48 0.84 25.31 -5.22
CA LYS A 48 0.24 25.96 -6.39
C LYS A 48 -0.40 25.00 -7.40
N ASP A 49 -0.08 23.71 -7.34
CA ASP A 49 -0.61 22.69 -8.24
C ASP A 49 -1.81 21.99 -7.56
N SER A 50 -2.98 22.63 -7.63
CA SER A 50 -4.15 22.35 -6.78
C SER A 50 -4.88 21.03 -7.05
N LEU A 51 -4.70 20.42 -8.22
CA LEU A 51 -5.46 19.22 -8.63
C LEU A 51 -5.31 18.05 -7.67
N LEU A 52 -4.09 17.82 -7.16
CA LEU A 52 -3.83 16.70 -6.26
C LEU A 52 -4.23 17.01 -4.80
N ARG A 53 -4.52 18.27 -4.47
CA ARG A 53 -4.88 18.67 -3.10
C ARG A 53 -6.36 18.57 -2.79
N ALA A 54 -7.20 18.57 -3.81
CA ALA A 54 -8.64 18.29 -3.70
C ALA A 54 -8.98 16.80 -3.95
N GLU A 55 -7.96 15.96 -4.13
CA GLU A 55 -8.11 14.56 -4.52
C GLU A 55 -8.32 13.69 -3.26
N GLY A 56 -9.37 12.87 -3.26
CA GLY A 56 -9.83 12.10 -2.09
C GLY A 56 -9.41 10.63 -2.06
N SER A 57 -8.62 10.14 -3.04
CA SER A 57 -8.29 8.72 -3.18
C SER A 57 -7.53 8.16 -1.98
N ALA A 58 -6.69 8.97 -1.32
CA ALA A 58 -6.05 8.54 -0.07
C ALA A 58 -7.11 8.17 0.99
N GLY A 59 -8.16 8.99 1.13
CA GLY A 59 -9.27 8.73 2.05
C GLY A 59 -10.05 7.45 1.70
N MET A 60 -10.24 7.17 0.40
CA MET A 60 -10.84 5.91 -0.05
C MET A 60 -10.03 4.69 0.41
N TYR A 61 -8.70 4.74 0.31
CA TYR A 61 -7.85 3.62 0.76
C TYR A 61 -7.81 3.47 2.29
N VAL A 62 -7.99 4.55 3.05
CA VAL A 62 -8.23 4.46 4.50
C VAL A 62 -9.54 3.74 4.77
N GLN A 63 -10.62 4.12 4.08
CA GLN A 63 -11.95 3.51 4.25
C GLN A 63 -11.99 2.02 3.86
N MET A 64 -11.18 1.62 2.87
CA MET A 64 -11.09 0.23 2.39
C MET A 64 -10.08 -0.64 3.15
N GLY A 65 -9.23 -0.05 3.99
CA GLY A 65 -8.17 -0.77 4.70
C GLY A 65 -8.55 -1.12 6.14
N ASN A 66 -7.85 -2.10 6.70
CA ASN A 66 -8.08 -2.61 8.05
C ASN A 66 -7.01 -2.18 9.07
N TYR A 67 -6.09 -1.30 8.67
CA TYR A 67 -5.11 -0.73 9.59
C TYR A 67 -5.77 0.33 10.49
N ASP A 68 -5.33 0.41 11.74
CA ASP A 68 -5.73 1.51 12.62
C ASP A 68 -5.25 2.87 12.12
N ILE A 69 -5.91 3.94 12.55
CA ILE A 69 -5.61 5.31 12.11
C ILE A 69 -4.15 5.70 12.37
N GLU A 70 -3.57 5.24 13.48
CA GLU A 70 -2.19 5.50 13.88
C GLU A 70 -1.18 4.94 12.87
N HIS A 71 -1.51 3.88 12.14
CA HIS A 71 -0.65 3.34 11.08
C HIS A 71 -0.63 4.24 9.85
N TYR A 72 -1.78 4.81 9.48
CA TYR A 72 -1.86 5.80 8.42
C TYR A 72 -1.12 7.09 8.80
N GLU A 73 -1.20 7.52 10.06
CA GLU A 73 -0.42 8.66 10.57
C GLU A 73 1.09 8.40 10.49
N LYS A 74 1.56 7.22 10.95
CA LYS A 74 2.97 6.81 10.80
C LYS A 74 3.43 6.80 9.34
N ALA A 75 2.55 6.43 8.41
CA ALA A 75 2.87 6.46 6.99
C ALA A 75 3.09 7.88 6.47
N ILE A 76 2.43 8.90 7.04
CA ILE A 76 2.68 10.31 6.70
C ILE A 76 4.11 10.71 7.06
N ASP A 77 4.56 10.36 8.27
CA ASP A 77 5.93 10.65 8.73
C ASP A 77 6.98 9.93 7.86
N PHE A 78 6.72 8.66 7.56
CA PHE A 78 7.56 7.85 6.66
C PHE A 78 7.70 8.49 5.27
N ILE A 79 6.60 9.00 4.70
CA ILE A 79 6.59 9.69 3.41
C ILE A 79 7.42 10.99 3.45
N ASP A 80 7.30 11.77 4.52
CA ASP A 80 8.07 13.01 4.68
C ASP A 80 9.57 12.73 4.73
N GLU A 81 9.97 11.70 5.47
CA GLU A 81 11.36 11.27 5.53
C GLU A 81 11.86 10.79 4.16
N TYR A 82 11.08 9.96 3.47
CA TYR A 82 11.41 9.48 2.14
C TYR A 82 11.59 10.64 1.14
N LEU A 83 10.65 11.59 1.08
CA LEU A 83 10.72 12.73 0.16
C LEU A 83 11.94 13.61 0.44
N LYS A 84 12.31 13.79 1.72
CA LYS A 84 13.53 14.50 2.13
C LYS A 84 14.78 13.79 1.62
N LYS A 85 14.89 12.47 1.82
CA LYS A 85 16.01 11.64 1.32
C LYS A 85 16.07 11.66 -0.22
N ALA A 86 14.93 11.50 -0.87
CA ALA A 86 14.81 11.47 -2.32
C ALA A 86 15.21 12.80 -2.98
N LYS A 87 15.08 13.95 -2.30
CA LYS A 87 15.50 15.25 -2.87
C LYS A 87 16.97 15.26 -3.30
N ALA A 88 17.86 14.58 -2.57
CA ALA A 88 19.28 14.51 -2.90
C ALA A 88 19.61 13.54 -4.06
N LYS A 89 18.78 12.51 -4.25
CA LYS A 89 19.00 11.43 -5.21
C LYS A 89 18.53 11.78 -6.64
N TYR A 90 17.45 12.55 -6.76
CA TYR A 90 16.80 12.80 -8.06
C TYR A 90 17.32 14.10 -8.66
N LYS A 91 18.03 14.02 -9.79
CA LYS A 91 18.50 15.17 -10.58
C LYS A 91 17.71 15.27 -11.87
N SER A 92 17.03 16.40 -12.08
CA SER A 92 16.29 16.66 -13.32
C SER A 92 17.19 17.33 -14.35
N LYS A 93 17.26 16.77 -15.56
CA LYS A 93 17.97 17.40 -16.70
C LYS A 93 17.28 18.65 -17.23
N VAL A 94 15.99 18.82 -16.91
CA VAL A 94 15.14 19.94 -17.38
C VAL A 94 14.67 20.83 -16.22
N ASN A 95 15.30 20.69 -15.04
CA ASN A 95 14.94 21.43 -13.82
C ASN A 95 13.45 21.29 -13.39
N ALA A 96 12.78 20.20 -13.78
CA ALA A 96 11.42 19.89 -13.38
C ALA A 96 11.36 19.23 -12.00
N ASN A 97 10.22 19.39 -11.30
CA ASN A 97 9.94 18.62 -10.10
C ASN A 97 9.62 17.16 -10.46
N LEU A 98 10.35 16.21 -9.86
CA LEU A 98 10.24 14.78 -10.11
C LEU A 98 9.42 14.04 -9.04
N THR A 99 8.49 14.72 -8.37
CA THR A 99 7.68 14.11 -7.30
C THR A 99 6.98 12.84 -7.73
N ILE A 100 6.30 12.84 -8.88
CA ILE A 100 5.56 11.66 -9.35
C ILE A 100 6.50 10.45 -9.49
N ALA A 101 7.68 10.65 -10.10
CA ALA A 101 8.68 9.59 -10.21
C ALA A 101 9.14 9.08 -8.84
N LYS A 102 9.44 9.98 -7.89
CA LYS A 102 9.82 9.60 -6.52
C LYS A 102 8.75 8.74 -5.84
N CYS A 103 7.47 9.09 -6.03
CA CYS A 103 6.35 8.40 -5.38
C CYS A 103 6.04 7.04 -6.02
N ILE A 104 6.21 6.91 -7.34
CA ILE A 104 6.15 5.62 -8.02
C ILE A 104 7.29 4.71 -7.52
N ASP A 105 8.51 5.24 -7.46
CA ASP A 105 9.64 4.47 -6.94
C ASP A 105 9.45 4.07 -5.47
N LEU A 106 8.81 4.92 -4.64
CA LEU A 106 8.42 4.57 -3.27
C LEU A 106 7.42 3.42 -3.25
N TYR A 107 6.37 3.51 -4.07
CA TYR A 107 5.33 2.50 -4.20
C TYR A 107 5.91 1.13 -4.58
N GLU A 108 6.92 1.09 -5.44
CA GLU A 108 7.60 -0.14 -5.86
C GLU A 108 8.75 -0.55 -4.93
N SER A 109 9.09 0.26 -3.93
CA SER A 109 10.29 0.06 -3.12
C SER A 109 10.16 -1.08 -2.10
N LYS A 110 11.29 -1.74 -1.86
CA LYS A 110 11.46 -2.62 -0.69
C LYS A 110 11.39 -1.87 0.64
N GLU A 111 11.75 -0.58 0.64
CA GLU A 111 11.68 0.26 1.84
C GLU A 111 10.24 0.36 2.34
N LEU A 112 9.28 0.60 1.44
CA LEU A 112 7.85 0.59 1.76
C LEU A 112 7.36 -0.80 2.18
N ASP A 113 7.81 -1.86 1.51
CA ASP A 113 7.43 -3.22 1.89
C ASP A 113 7.92 -3.61 3.30
N ILE A 114 9.12 -3.15 3.69
CA ILE A 114 9.66 -3.34 5.04
C ILE A 114 8.88 -2.50 6.04
N PHE A 115 8.64 -1.22 5.74
CA PHE A 115 7.84 -0.34 6.59
C PHE A 115 6.47 -0.97 6.91
N ILE A 116 5.74 -1.45 5.90
CA ILE A 116 4.42 -2.08 6.09
C ILE A 116 4.52 -3.35 6.93
N LYS A 117 5.59 -4.15 6.77
CA LYS A 117 5.79 -5.36 7.56
C LYS A 117 6.05 -5.05 9.05
N ASP A 118 6.67 -3.91 9.33
CA ASP A 118 7.00 -3.47 10.69
C ASP A 118 5.80 -2.82 11.41
N LEU A 119 4.79 -2.37 10.66
CA LEU A 119 3.44 -2.16 11.16
C LEU A 119 2.89 -3.56 11.47
N LYS A 120 3.11 -4.05 12.70
CA LYS A 120 2.57 -5.34 13.18
C LYS A 120 1.16 -5.56 12.62
N GLU A 121 0.85 -6.78 12.15
CA GLU A 121 -0.44 -7.09 11.52
C GLU A 121 -1.61 -6.52 12.34
N PRO A 122 -2.68 -6.04 11.67
CA PRO A 122 -3.89 -5.58 12.36
C PRO A 122 -4.45 -6.63 13.34
#